data_AF-A0A6L8DUG3-F1
#
_entry.id   AF-A0A6L8DUG3-F1
#
_cell.length_a   1.000
_cell.length_b   1.000
_cell.length_c   1.000
_cell.angle_alpha   90.00
_cell.angle_beta   90.00
_cell.angle_gamma   90.00
#
_symmetry.space_group_name_H-M   'P 1'
#
loop_
_entity.id
_entity.type
_entity.pdbx_description
1 polymer ?
#
loop_
_entity_poly.entity_id
_entity_poly.type
_entity_poly.pdbx_seq_one_letter_code
_entity_poly.pdbx_strand_id
1 'polypeptide(L)'
;MTCPDEPTLMMLADDEPAAAAAVREHVGRCASCRAALAELRAERRLLVEALHEGGLDEGVATAGPVVSNGGRSAVGNGWWNPVAVVAAVSVLAGATVATAWKVPPFLEWVSPFHASGLLTWLFAGIIVVVQISTLLTSMVTVVGQAAAAMLLLLLVVLFVPHRARRATMPALSAMVFAAVAVPAEAFVVRTSDDDVEISADETIDDALLAYGSRVFVDGVVTGDLIVYATDVTIRGTVQGSVISWSRSLDLEGGVGGSVFTGAQFVTVQGRVDGSLFTFSQETRIAQGSRVGRGVASYSNVLSVHGEIAHGVRAAGGSIDIAGLVQRNVDAAAQRITVGSRGHIGGALIVEVRHRDDLRIDPAATLASEPVVRLAGGGASPSRYLTTSFYLRQSLWLVAALIAGGLLLWLAPGAATVRLETPSVALRTLGVGFLCVIAAPVAALVAAMTLVGLPLAIVLLGLWALAIYLAKIPVALFLARTVLGPPGYGGPASALLFGLLAVFVAVNLPFIGWIVNLVLTLIGVGGLFAWALAAYRGSGAATARV
;
A
#
# COMPACT_ATOMS: atom_id res chain seq x y z
N MET A 1 -21.14 -56.82 -34.66
CA MET A 1 -21.01 -55.84 -33.57
C MET A 1 -20.33 -54.62 -34.15
N THR A 2 -20.90 -53.44 -33.96
CA THR A 2 -20.27 -52.16 -34.32
C THR A 2 -18.98 -51.98 -33.52
N CYS A 3 -17.99 -51.31 -34.11
CA CYS A 3 -16.76 -51.00 -33.40
C CYS A 3 -17.08 -50.25 -32.09
N PRO A 4 -16.42 -50.59 -30.97
CA PRO A 4 -16.56 -49.84 -29.74
C PRO A 4 -16.14 -48.38 -29.96
N ASP A 5 -16.80 -47.50 -29.23
CA ASP A 5 -16.45 -46.10 -29.11
C ASP A 5 -15.07 -45.92 -28.46
N GLU A 6 -14.41 -44.82 -28.82
CA GLU A 6 -13.06 -44.47 -28.37
C GLU A 6 -12.87 -44.44 -26.83
N PRO A 7 -13.83 -43.95 -26.01
CA PRO A 7 -13.70 -43.99 -24.55
C PRO A 7 -13.59 -45.41 -24.00
N THR A 8 -14.34 -46.35 -24.60
CA THR A 8 -14.31 -47.78 -24.21
C THR A 8 -12.97 -48.43 -24.57
N LEU A 9 -12.36 -48.02 -25.69
CA LEU A 9 -11.01 -48.45 -26.07
C LEU A 9 -9.93 -47.82 -25.17
N MET A 10 -10.12 -46.57 -24.71
CA MET A 10 -9.23 -45.89 -23.78
C MET A 10 -9.21 -46.56 -22.40
N MET A 11 -10.39 -46.88 -21.84
CA MET A 11 -10.48 -47.65 -20.60
C MET A 11 -9.78 -49.01 -20.70
N LEU A 12 -9.86 -49.67 -21.86
CA LEU A 12 -9.14 -50.92 -22.11
C LEU A 12 -7.62 -50.71 -22.31
N ALA A 13 -7.20 -49.54 -22.79
CA ALA A 13 -5.78 -49.16 -22.85
C ALA A 13 -5.19 -48.90 -21.46
N ASP A 14 -6.03 -48.51 -20.49
CA ASP A 14 -5.68 -48.25 -19.09
C ASP A 14 -5.73 -49.49 -18.18
N ASP A 15 -6.02 -50.68 -18.73
CA ASP A 15 -6.20 -51.95 -18.01
C ASP A 15 -7.31 -51.91 -16.93
N GLU A 16 -8.30 -51.03 -17.10
CA GLU A 16 -9.45 -50.97 -16.19
C GLU A 16 -10.34 -52.23 -16.33
N PRO A 17 -10.69 -52.91 -15.23
CA PRO A 17 -11.41 -54.17 -15.26
C PRO A 17 -12.91 -54.03 -15.62
N ALA A 18 -13.46 -52.81 -15.60
CA ALA A 18 -14.91 -52.57 -15.55
C ALA A 18 -15.71 -52.83 -16.85
N ALA A 19 -15.07 -53.13 -18.00
CA ALA A 19 -15.78 -53.46 -19.25
C ALA A 19 -15.07 -54.49 -20.15
N ALA A 20 -14.14 -55.27 -19.60
CA ALA A 20 -13.01 -55.72 -20.41
C ALA A 20 -13.20 -57.04 -21.21
N ALA A 21 -14.19 -57.89 -20.94
CA ALA A 21 -14.23 -59.23 -21.57
C ALA A 21 -14.73 -59.22 -23.03
N ALA A 22 -15.90 -58.62 -23.30
CA ALA A 22 -16.50 -58.62 -24.64
C ALA A 22 -15.72 -57.75 -25.64
N VAL A 23 -15.15 -56.64 -25.16
CA VAL A 23 -14.35 -55.71 -25.97
C VAL A 23 -13.00 -56.34 -26.34
N ARG A 24 -12.36 -57.11 -25.44
CA ARG A 24 -11.13 -57.87 -25.74
C ARG A 24 -11.34 -58.91 -26.84
N GLU A 25 -12.46 -59.63 -26.81
CA GLU A 25 -12.78 -60.61 -27.85
C GLU A 25 -13.00 -59.93 -29.21
N HIS A 26 -13.66 -58.77 -29.24
CA HIS A 26 -13.88 -58.00 -30.46
C HIS A 26 -12.56 -57.43 -31.04
N VAL A 27 -11.71 -56.84 -30.21
CA VAL A 27 -10.40 -56.31 -30.62
C VAL A 27 -9.50 -57.41 -31.20
N GLY A 28 -9.58 -58.64 -30.68
CA GLY A 28 -8.87 -59.79 -31.23
C GLY A 28 -9.25 -60.09 -32.70
N ARG A 29 -10.51 -59.84 -33.09
CA ARG A 29 -11.05 -60.13 -34.43
C ARG A 29 -11.03 -58.92 -35.38
N CYS A 30 -11.08 -57.70 -34.86
CA CYS A 30 -11.16 -56.47 -35.66
C CYS A 30 -9.78 -55.80 -35.85
N ALA A 31 -9.35 -55.61 -37.11
CA ALA A 31 -8.04 -55.02 -37.40
C ALA A 31 -7.96 -53.52 -37.09
N SER A 32 -9.03 -52.75 -37.34
CA SER A 32 -9.07 -51.30 -37.09
C SER A 32 -9.04 -50.98 -35.60
N CYS A 33 -9.82 -51.69 -34.78
CA CYS A 33 -9.78 -51.51 -33.33
C CYS A 33 -8.44 -51.95 -32.72
N ARG A 34 -7.74 -52.92 -33.32
CA ARG A 34 -6.39 -53.30 -32.92
C ARG A 34 -5.37 -52.19 -33.18
N ALA A 35 -5.47 -51.52 -34.33
CA ALA A 35 -4.61 -50.39 -34.66
C ALA A 35 -4.85 -49.21 -33.72
N ALA A 36 -6.12 -48.82 -33.51
CA ALA A 36 -6.49 -47.73 -32.60
C ALA A 36 -6.03 -47.99 -31.16
N LEU A 37 -6.20 -49.22 -30.65
CA LEU A 37 -5.72 -49.58 -29.30
C LEU A 37 -4.19 -49.57 -29.19
N ALA A 38 -3.47 -49.90 -30.27
CA ALA A 38 -2.01 -49.82 -30.28
C ALA A 38 -1.51 -48.37 -30.23
N GLU A 39 -2.20 -47.46 -30.90
CA GLU A 39 -1.91 -46.02 -30.92
C GLU A 39 -2.16 -45.38 -29.56
N LEU A 40 -3.31 -45.63 -28.94
CA LEU A 40 -3.62 -45.17 -27.57
C LEU A 40 -2.61 -45.67 -26.53
N ARG A 41 -2.13 -46.92 -26.66
CA ARG A 41 -1.07 -47.46 -25.78
C ARG A 41 0.32 -46.88 -26.05
N ALA A 42 0.57 -46.37 -27.27
CA ALA A 42 1.81 -45.67 -27.59
C ALA A 42 1.77 -44.25 -27.02
N GLU A 43 0.65 -43.55 -27.16
CA GLU A 43 0.42 -42.22 -26.58
C GLU A 43 0.52 -42.25 -25.05
N ARG A 44 -0.13 -43.23 -24.39
CA ARG A 44 -0.01 -43.44 -22.95
C ARG A 44 1.45 -43.62 -22.52
N ARG A 45 2.24 -44.40 -23.26
CA ARG A 45 3.67 -44.60 -22.95
C ARG A 45 4.45 -43.29 -23.04
N LEU A 46 4.21 -42.48 -24.08
CA LEU A 46 4.85 -41.17 -24.21
C LEU A 46 4.45 -40.20 -23.08
N LEU A 47 3.18 -40.22 -22.66
CA LEU A 47 2.72 -39.40 -21.53
C LEU A 47 3.36 -39.84 -20.21
N VAL A 48 3.48 -41.16 -19.98
CA VAL A 48 4.14 -41.71 -18.78
C VAL A 48 5.63 -41.38 -18.78
N GLU A 49 6.31 -41.50 -19.94
CA GLU A 49 7.72 -41.14 -20.10
C GLU A 49 7.93 -39.64 -19.83
N ALA A 50 7.10 -38.77 -20.42
CA ALA A 50 7.17 -37.32 -20.20
C ALA A 50 6.88 -36.92 -18.74
N LEU A 51 6.01 -37.67 -18.06
CA LEU A 51 5.75 -37.49 -16.62
C LEU A 51 6.91 -37.99 -15.76
N HIS A 52 7.65 -39.02 -16.18
CA HIS A 52 8.83 -39.53 -15.47
C HIS A 52 10.08 -38.67 -15.74
N GLU A 53 10.28 -38.14 -16.95
CA GLU A 53 11.36 -37.18 -17.25
C GLU A 53 11.18 -35.83 -16.53
N GLY A 54 9.94 -35.49 -16.12
CA GLY A 54 9.64 -34.36 -15.25
C GLY A 54 9.83 -34.60 -13.74
N GLY A 55 10.17 -35.84 -13.34
CA GLY A 55 10.31 -36.26 -11.95
C GLY A 55 11.74 -36.65 -11.59
N LEU A 56 12.44 -35.74 -10.93
CA LEU A 56 13.57 -35.95 -9.99
C LEU A 56 14.38 -37.26 -10.13
N ASP A 57 15.64 -37.12 -10.54
CA ASP A 57 16.71 -38.10 -10.37
C ASP A 57 16.71 -38.75 -8.96
N GLU A 58 16.11 -39.93 -8.84
CA GLU A 58 16.39 -40.89 -7.77
C GLU A 58 16.80 -42.22 -8.40
N GLY A 59 18.09 -42.30 -8.75
CA GLY A 59 18.74 -43.54 -9.15
C GLY A 59 18.76 -44.55 -8.00
N VAL A 60 17.88 -45.55 -8.06
CA VAL A 60 17.98 -46.77 -7.24
C VAL A 60 19.07 -47.65 -7.84
N ALA A 61 20.29 -47.52 -7.31
CA ALA A 61 21.40 -48.42 -7.59
C ALA A 61 21.31 -49.67 -6.70
N THR A 62 21.31 -50.84 -7.33
CA THR A 62 21.33 -52.17 -6.73
C THR A 62 22.59 -52.38 -5.87
N ALA A 63 22.39 -52.93 -4.67
CA ALA A 63 23.42 -53.14 -3.65
C ALA A 63 24.54 -54.12 -4.09
N GLY A 64 25.78 -53.63 -4.06
CA GLY A 64 27.00 -54.44 -3.96
C GLY A 64 27.58 -54.37 -2.53
N PRO A 65 28.39 -55.34 -2.08
CA PRO A 65 28.77 -55.47 -0.69
C PRO A 65 29.75 -54.35 -0.28
N VAL A 66 29.37 -53.58 0.74
CA VAL A 66 30.18 -52.47 1.26
C VAL A 66 31.22 -53.01 2.23
N VAL A 67 32.49 -52.90 1.83
CA VAL A 67 33.66 -52.93 2.70
C VAL A 67 33.63 -51.65 3.55
N SER A 68 33.65 -51.79 4.87
CA SER A 68 33.70 -50.67 5.81
C SER A 68 35.08 -50.02 5.78
N ASN A 69 35.18 -48.79 5.29
CA ASN A 69 36.29 -47.91 5.63
C ASN A 69 35.76 -46.53 6.03
N GLY A 70 36.13 -46.13 7.24
CA GLY A 70 35.77 -44.86 7.85
C GLY A 70 36.32 -43.69 7.03
N GLY A 71 35.42 -42.77 6.69
CA GLY A 71 35.75 -41.51 6.06
C GLY A 71 34.58 -40.57 6.24
N ARG A 72 34.77 -39.57 7.12
CA ARG A 72 33.87 -38.44 7.32
C ARG A 72 33.38 -37.91 5.98
N SER A 73 32.08 -37.95 5.71
CA SER A 73 31.49 -37.26 4.56
C SER A 73 30.31 -36.39 4.99
N ALA A 74 30.37 -35.17 4.50
CA ALA A 74 29.33 -34.16 4.56
C ALA A 74 28.06 -34.66 3.88
N VAL A 75 26.94 -34.64 4.59
CA VAL A 75 25.62 -34.94 4.02
C VAL A 75 24.95 -33.62 3.64
N GLY A 76 24.51 -33.58 2.39
CA GLY A 76 24.00 -32.42 1.69
C GLY A 76 22.66 -31.94 2.20
N ASN A 77 22.60 -30.61 2.30
CA ASN A 77 21.53 -29.81 2.85
C ASN A 77 20.71 -29.24 1.68
N GLY A 78 19.70 -29.98 1.20
CA GLY A 78 18.94 -29.60 0.00
C GLY A 78 17.53 -29.06 0.27
N TRP A 79 16.75 -29.73 1.12
CA TRP A 79 15.31 -29.44 1.24
C TRP A 79 14.94 -28.60 2.48
N TRP A 80 15.85 -28.44 3.43
CA TRP A 80 15.60 -27.73 4.70
C TRP A 80 16.39 -26.42 4.81
N ASN A 81 16.91 -25.90 3.70
CA ASN A 81 17.59 -24.60 3.71
C ASN A 81 16.53 -23.49 3.78
N PRO A 82 16.42 -22.74 4.89
CA PRO A 82 15.40 -21.69 5.05
C PRO A 82 15.52 -20.61 3.97
N VAL A 83 16.71 -20.42 3.39
CA VAL A 83 16.94 -19.51 2.25
C VAL A 83 16.21 -19.99 0.99
N ALA A 84 16.19 -21.30 0.73
CA ALA A 84 15.51 -21.88 -0.44
C ALA A 84 13.98 -21.80 -0.29
N VAL A 85 13.46 -21.98 0.92
CA VAL A 85 12.02 -21.83 1.21
C VAL A 85 11.59 -20.37 1.10
N VAL A 86 12.36 -19.43 1.66
CA VAL A 86 12.10 -17.99 1.52
C VAL A 86 12.19 -17.54 0.06
N ALA A 87 13.17 -18.03 -0.71
CA ALA A 87 13.31 -17.71 -2.13
C ALA A 87 12.13 -18.28 -2.96
N ALA A 88 11.74 -19.54 -2.73
CA ALA A 88 10.61 -20.17 -3.42
C ALA A 88 9.28 -19.45 -3.11
N VAL A 89 9.03 -19.09 -1.85
CA VAL A 89 7.85 -18.32 -1.45
C VAL A 89 7.86 -16.91 -2.04
N SER A 90 9.04 -16.27 -2.17
CA SER A 90 9.18 -14.94 -2.76
C SER A 90 8.96 -14.95 -4.29
N VAL A 91 9.43 -15.99 -4.98
CA VAL A 91 9.23 -16.16 -6.44
C VAL A 91 7.76 -16.48 -6.75
N LEU A 92 7.13 -17.36 -5.97
CA LEU A 92 5.69 -17.65 -6.07
C LEU A 92 4.82 -16.42 -5.72
N ALA A 93 5.26 -15.59 -4.77
CA ALA A 93 4.59 -14.32 -4.45
C ALA A 93 4.76 -13.28 -5.57
N GLY A 94 5.94 -13.18 -6.19
CA GLY A 94 6.18 -12.26 -7.30
C GLY A 94 5.36 -12.58 -8.56
N ALA A 95 5.28 -13.86 -8.94
CA ALA A 95 4.56 -14.31 -10.13
C ALA A 95 3.02 -14.19 -10.03
N THR A 96 2.47 -14.15 -8.81
CA THR A 96 1.02 -14.09 -8.56
C THR A 96 0.51 -12.68 -8.23
N VAL A 97 1.38 -11.78 -7.75
CA VAL A 97 1.06 -10.35 -7.55
C VAL A 97 0.75 -9.66 -8.89
N ALA A 98 1.37 -10.07 -9.99
CA ALA A 98 1.10 -9.53 -11.31
C ALA A 98 -0.28 -9.92 -11.88
N THR A 99 -0.90 -11.00 -11.40
CA THR A 99 -2.11 -11.60 -12.02
C THR A 99 -3.37 -11.53 -11.16
N ALA A 100 -3.28 -11.20 -9.86
CA ALA A 100 -4.36 -11.42 -8.90
C ALA A 100 -5.15 -10.17 -8.45
N TRP A 101 -4.74 -8.95 -8.80
CA TRP A 101 -5.50 -7.74 -8.48
C TRP A 101 -6.50 -7.42 -9.60
N LYS A 102 -7.62 -8.17 -9.65
CA LYS A 102 -8.80 -7.75 -10.44
C LYS A 102 -9.54 -6.66 -9.67
N VAL A 103 -9.02 -5.44 -9.79
CA VAL A 103 -9.75 -4.23 -9.44
C VAL A 103 -10.89 -4.09 -10.47
N PRO A 104 -12.12 -3.71 -10.09
CA PRO A 104 -13.15 -3.42 -11.08
C PRO A 104 -12.62 -2.42 -12.12
N PRO A 105 -12.97 -2.53 -13.41
CA PRO A 105 -12.41 -1.67 -14.46
C PRO A 105 -12.52 -0.16 -14.16
N PHE A 106 -13.55 0.23 -13.40
CA PHE A 106 -13.79 1.63 -12.99
C PHE A 106 -12.91 2.11 -11.82
N LEU A 107 -12.22 1.23 -11.08
CA LEU A 107 -11.32 1.53 -9.95
C LEU A 107 -9.83 1.32 -10.29
N GLU A 108 -9.48 0.93 -11.50
CA GLU A 108 -8.08 0.75 -11.93
C GLU A 108 -7.22 2.01 -11.73
N TRP A 109 -7.84 3.19 -11.83
CA TRP A 109 -7.20 4.49 -11.61
C TRP A 109 -6.82 4.79 -10.16
N VAL A 110 -7.32 4.04 -9.16
CA VAL A 110 -6.93 4.18 -7.74
C VAL A 110 -5.87 3.14 -7.35
N SER A 111 -5.65 2.13 -8.19
CA SER A 111 -4.78 1.02 -7.85
C SER A 111 -3.30 1.44 -7.87
N PRO A 112 -2.51 1.13 -6.82
CA PRO A 112 -1.08 1.45 -6.77
C PRO A 112 -0.22 0.67 -7.78
N PHE A 113 -0.83 -0.21 -8.61
CA PHE A 113 -0.16 -1.12 -9.53
C PHE A 113 -0.43 -0.82 -11.01
N HIS A 114 -1.22 0.20 -11.35
CA HIS A 114 -1.45 0.66 -12.74
C HIS A 114 -0.90 2.08 -12.93
N ALA A 115 -0.46 2.43 -14.15
CA ALA A 115 0.19 3.72 -14.44
C ALA A 115 -0.63 4.97 -14.01
N SER A 116 -1.96 4.92 -14.13
CA SER A 116 -2.86 5.98 -13.69
C SER A 116 -2.99 6.10 -12.17
N GLY A 117 -2.99 4.99 -11.44
CA GLY A 117 -3.07 5.00 -9.97
C GLY A 117 -1.71 5.17 -9.30
N LEU A 118 -0.62 4.78 -9.98
CA LEU A 118 0.74 5.22 -9.65
C LEU A 118 0.81 6.75 -9.64
N LEU A 119 0.21 7.44 -10.62
CA LEU A 119 0.11 8.90 -10.59
C LEU A 119 -0.60 9.40 -9.33
N THR A 120 -1.75 8.83 -8.97
CA THR A 120 -2.52 9.20 -7.77
C THR A 120 -1.76 8.95 -6.46
N TRP A 121 -1.07 7.82 -6.34
CA TRP A 121 -0.23 7.51 -5.19
C TRP A 121 1.07 8.31 -5.16
N LEU A 122 1.62 8.63 -6.33
CA LEU A 122 2.76 9.53 -6.48
C LEU A 122 2.34 10.94 -6.08
N PHE A 123 1.12 11.40 -6.40
CA PHE A 123 0.57 12.66 -5.92
C PHE A 123 0.26 12.64 -4.42
N ALA A 124 -0.37 11.59 -3.89
CA ALA A 124 -0.57 11.44 -2.44
C ALA A 124 0.77 11.39 -1.69
N GLY A 125 1.77 10.74 -2.29
CA GLY A 125 3.16 10.72 -1.85
C GLY A 125 3.80 12.10 -1.92
N ILE A 126 3.61 12.85 -3.01
CA ILE A 126 4.06 14.25 -3.15
C ILE A 126 3.39 15.12 -2.08
N ILE A 127 2.11 14.94 -1.76
CA ILE A 127 1.42 15.70 -0.70
C ILE A 127 2.09 15.46 0.65
N VAL A 128 2.29 14.18 1.01
CA VAL A 128 2.97 13.82 2.26
C VAL A 128 4.41 14.30 2.25
N VAL A 129 5.13 14.18 1.12
CA VAL A 129 6.52 14.60 0.98
C VAL A 129 6.66 16.11 0.94
N VAL A 130 5.74 16.88 0.36
CA VAL A 130 5.74 18.36 0.33
C VAL A 130 5.36 18.91 1.71
N GLN A 131 4.38 18.30 2.37
CA GLN A 131 4.00 18.65 3.74
C GLN A 131 5.13 18.34 4.72
N ILE A 132 5.87 17.25 4.50
CA ILE A 132 7.06 16.89 5.28
C ILE A 132 8.28 17.71 4.85
N SER A 133 8.45 18.03 3.57
CA SER A 133 9.64 18.74 3.04
C SER A 133 9.61 20.22 3.34
N THR A 134 8.46 20.88 3.39
CA THR A 134 8.36 22.28 3.84
C THR A 134 8.75 22.40 5.32
N LEU A 135 8.30 21.46 6.16
CA LEU A 135 8.70 21.34 7.55
C LEU A 135 10.20 20.97 7.70
N LEU A 136 10.70 20.02 6.91
CA LEU A 136 12.11 19.64 6.93
C LEU A 136 13.03 20.72 6.36
N THR A 137 12.63 21.44 5.31
CA THR A 137 13.49 22.45 4.67
C THR A 137 13.58 23.68 5.56
N SER A 138 12.47 24.11 6.18
CA SER A 138 12.51 25.17 7.21
C SER A 138 13.32 24.75 8.44
N MET A 139 13.21 23.51 8.92
CA MET A 139 14.04 23.04 10.04
C MET A 139 15.52 22.84 9.67
N VAL A 140 15.84 22.26 8.51
CA VAL A 140 17.22 21.99 8.07
C VAL A 140 17.94 23.28 7.72
N THR A 141 17.26 24.26 7.11
CA THR A 141 17.86 25.57 6.84
C THR A 141 18.15 26.31 8.15
N VAL A 142 17.19 26.37 9.09
CA VAL A 142 17.38 27.05 10.37
C VAL A 142 18.44 26.36 11.25
N VAL A 143 18.39 25.03 11.38
CA VAL A 143 19.36 24.26 12.18
C VAL A 143 20.73 24.24 11.50
N GLY A 144 20.80 24.12 10.18
CA GLY A 144 22.03 24.16 9.41
C GLY A 144 22.71 25.54 9.47
N GLN A 145 21.93 26.63 9.37
CA GLN A 145 22.43 27.99 9.54
C GLN A 145 22.91 28.25 10.97
N ALA A 146 22.17 27.78 11.99
CA ALA A 146 22.59 27.91 13.38
C ALA A 146 23.87 27.11 13.69
N ALA A 147 23.98 25.87 13.19
CA ALA A 147 25.16 25.03 13.37
C ALA A 147 26.39 25.59 12.62
N ALA A 148 26.22 26.06 11.40
CA ALA A 148 27.28 26.71 10.63
C ALA A 148 27.74 28.01 11.30
N ALA A 149 26.81 28.86 11.77
CA ALA A 149 27.13 30.06 12.53
C ALA A 149 27.89 29.74 13.83
N MET A 150 27.48 28.70 14.56
CA MET A 150 28.12 28.30 15.81
C MET A 150 29.52 27.70 15.59
N LEU A 151 29.70 26.87 14.55
CA LEU A 151 30.99 26.30 14.17
C LEU A 151 31.98 27.39 13.70
N LEU A 152 31.49 28.37 12.93
CA LEU A 152 32.31 29.45 12.40
C LEU A 152 32.68 30.44 13.52
N LEU A 153 31.76 30.71 14.45
CA LEU A 153 32.03 31.52 15.66
C LEU A 153 33.04 30.81 16.58
N LEU A 154 32.95 29.48 16.72
CA LEU A 154 33.94 28.65 17.42
C LEU A 154 35.31 28.72 16.75
N LEU A 155 35.37 28.60 15.42
CA LEU A 155 36.63 28.69 14.65
C LEU A 155 37.27 30.08 14.75
N VAL A 156 36.46 31.15 14.71
CA VAL A 156 36.94 32.54 14.91
C VAL A 156 37.47 32.72 16.33
N VAL A 157 36.82 32.13 17.34
CA VAL A 157 37.28 32.20 18.73
C VAL A 157 38.59 31.42 18.93
N LEU A 158 38.73 30.25 18.31
CA LEU A 158 39.88 29.34 18.48
C LEU A 158 41.12 29.77 17.68
N PHE A 159 40.96 30.27 16.44
CA PHE A 159 42.08 30.51 15.53
C PHE A 159 42.50 31.99 15.41
N VAL A 160 41.71 32.95 15.91
CA VAL A 160 42.09 34.37 15.85
C VAL A 160 42.77 34.80 17.16
N PRO A 161 44.07 35.15 17.15
CA PRO A 161 44.79 35.58 18.34
C PRO A 161 44.17 36.86 18.93
N HIS A 162 44.12 36.95 20.27
CA HIS A 162 43.39 37.99 21.02
C HIS A 162 43.69 39.44 20.60
N ARG A 163 44.86 39.73 20.02
CA ARG A 163 45.25 41.08 19.54
C ARG A 163 44.62 41.50 18.20
N ALA A 164 44.22 40.56 17.34
CA ALA A 164 43.70 40.86 16.00
C ALA A 164 42.16 40.96 15.93
N ARG A 165 41.45 40.59 17.02
CA ARG A 165 39.98 40.49 17.07
C ARG A 165 39.22 41.79 16.81
N ARG A 166 39.83 42.96 16.97
CA ARG A 166 39.14 44.26 16.82
C ARG A 166 39.04 44.76 15.38
N ALA A 167 39.85 44.25 14.44
CA ALA A 167 39.90 44.74 13.06
C ALA A 167 39.28 43.77 12.04
N THR A 168 39.29 42.46 12.30
CA THR A 168 38.87 41.43 11.33
C THR A 168 37.42 40.97 11.50
N MET A 169 36.79 41.22 12.66
CA MET A 169 35.40 40.84 12.93
C MET A 169 34.35 41.46 11.98
N PRO A 170 34.36 42.76 11.66
CA PRO A 170 33.29 43.35 10.84
C PRO A 170 33.33 42.88 9.37
N ALA A 171 34.51 42.57 8.83
CA ALA A 171 34.67 42.10 7.45
C ALA A 171 34.24 40.63 7.29
N LEU A 172 34.56 39.78 8.27
CA LEU A 172 34.13 38.38 8.30
C LEU A 172 32.62 38.26 8.54
N SER A 173 32.03 39.12 9.40
CA SER A 173 30.58 39.14 9.60
C SER A 173 29.83 39.62 8.35
N ALA A 174 30.36 40.61 7.60
CA ALA A 174 29.77 41.05 6.34
C ALA A 174 29.83 39.99 5.23
N MET A 175 30.94 39.23 5.14
CA MET A 175 31.10 38.17 4.14
C MET A 175 30.21 36.95 4.43
N VAL A 176 29.97 36.64 5.70
CA VAL A 176 29.00 35.61 6.12
C VAL A 176 27.56 36.07 5.86
N PHE A 177 27.24 37.35 6.08
CA PHE A 177 25.92 37.91 5.75
C PHE A 177 25.62 37.85 4.24
N ALA A 178 26.63 38.08 3.39
CA ALA A 178 26.52 37.98 1.94
C ALA A 178 26.38 36.53 1.43
N ALA A 179 26.95 35.55 2.12
CA ALA A 179 26.85 34.12 1.74
C ALA A 179 25.52 33.47 2.19
N VAL A 180 24.79 34.09 3.12
CA VAL A 180 23.47 33.63 3.60
C VAL A 180 22.32 34.20 2.75
N ALA A 181 22.57 35.25 1.98
CA ALA A 181 21.60 35.84 1.08
C ALA A 181 21.70 35.21 -0.32
N VAL A 182 20.94 34.14 -0.58
CA VAL A 182 20.12 33.88 -1.79
C VAL A 182 19.68 32.41 -1.74
N PRO A 183 18.41 32.11 -1.44
CA PRO A 183 17.73 30.99 -2.08
C PRO A 183 17.27 31.46 -3.46
N ALA A 184 17.78 30.80 -4.51
CA ALA A 184 17.21 30.90 -5.85
C ALA A 184 15.97 29.99 -5.86
N GLU A 185 14.81 30.54 -5.49
CA GLU A 185 13.53 29.85 -5.61
C GLU A 185 13.13 29.86 -7.09
N ALA A 186 12.91 28.67 -7.66
CA ALA A 186 12.37 28.49 -9.02
C ALA A 186 10.84 28.62 -9.06
N PHE A 187 10.23 29.11 -7.97
CA PHE A 187 8.78 29.25 -7.79
C PHE A 187 8.48 30.57 -7.08
N VAL A 188 7.41 31.26 -7.48
CA VAL A 188 6.89 32.38 -6.71
C VAL A 188 6.07 31.80 -5.56
N VAL A 189 6.64 31.82 -4.36
CA VAL A 189 5.96 31.36 -3.14
C VAL A 189 5.32 32.56 -2.44
N ARG A 190 3.99 32.56 -2.35
CA ARG A 190 3.22 33.53 -1.56
C ARG A 190 2.71 32.81 -0.31
N THR A 191 3.23 33.22 0.85
CA THR A 191 2.76 32.78 2.17
C THR A 191 2.28 33.99 2.97
N SER A 192 1.10 33.86 3.57
CA SER A 192 0.59 34.82 4.55
C SER A 192 -0.14 34.07 5.66
N ASP A 193 -0.07 34.59 6.89
CA ASP A 193 -0.85 34.03 8.00
C ASP A 193 -2.37 34.26 7.83
N ASP A 194 -2.75 35.29 7.07
CA ASP A 194 -4.14 35.65 6.77
C ASP A 194 -4.57 35.25 5.35
N ASP A 195 -4.84 36.22 4.47
CA ASP A 195 -5.34 35.98 3.11
C ASP A 195 -4.27 36.29 2.06
N VAL A 196 -4.18 35.43 1.04
CA VAL A 196 -3.37 35.67 -0.16
C VAL A 196 -4.29 36.15 -1.27
N GLU A 197 -4.06 37.35 -1.78
CA GLU A 197 -4.80 37.91 -2.91
C GLU A 197 -3.83 38.17 -4.07
N ILE A 198 -4.17 37.65 -5.25
CA ILE A 198 -3.55 38.02 -6.52
C ILE A 198 -4.55 38.91 -7.24
N SER A 199 -4.28 40.21 -7.23
CA SER A 199 -5.17 41.24 -7.77
C SER A 199 -5.39 41.06 -9.27
N ALA A 200 -6.52 41.59 -9.78
CA ALA A 200 -6.88 41.49 -11.20
C ALA A 200 -5.86 42.13 -12.17
N ASP A 201 -5.06 43.09 -11.70
CA ASP A 201 -3.99 43.75 -12.45
C ASP A 201 -2.63 43.04 -12.36
N GLU A 202 -2.50 42.01 -11.50
CA GLU A 202 -1.28 41.24 -11.34
C GLU A 202 -1.24 40.08 -12.36
N THR A 203 -0.11 39.96 -13.05
CA THR A 203 0.22 38.79 -13.87
C THR A 203 1.46 38.11 -13.31
N ILE A 204 1.34 36.83 -12.99
CA ILE A 204 2.43 35.99 -12.52
C ILE A 204 2.91 35.12 -13.67
N ASP A 205 4.10 35.43 -14.18
CA ASP A 205 4.68 34.79 -15.37
C ASP A 205 5.31 33.41 -15.10
N ASP A 206 5.09 32.83 -13.91
CA ASP A 206 5.66 31.55 -13.48
C ASP A 206 4.63 30.72 -12.70
N ALA A 207 5.02 29.52 -12.26
CA ALA A 207 4.24 28.71 -11.36
C ALA A 207 4.11 29.39 -9.98
N LEU A 208 2.88 29.45 -9.48
CA LEU A 208 2.52 30.07 -8.21
C LEU A 208 2.22 29.00 -7.17
N LEU A 209 2.92 29.06 -6.04
CA LEU A 209 2.56 28.33 -4.83
C LEU A 209 1.93 29.31 -3.83
N ALA A 210 0.63 29.14 -3.53
CA ALA A 210 -0.11 29.97 -2.59
C ALA A 210 -0.52 29.17 -1.35
N TYR A 211 -0.21 29.71 -0.18
CA TYR A 211 -0.62 29.16 1.12
C TYR A 211 -1.20 30.25 2.02
N GLY A 212 -2.40 30.03 2.54
CA GLY A 212 -3.06 30.97 3.44
C GLY A 212 -4.39 30.45 3.97
N SER A 213 -5.08 31.25 4.78
CA SER A 213 -6.44 30.94 5.23
C SER A 213 -7.41 31.06 4.06
N ARG A 214 -7.42 32.18 3.34
CA ARG A 214 -8.19 32.32 2.10
C ARG A 214 -7.26 32.73 0.96
N VAL A 215 -7.52 32.19 -0.22
CA VAL A 215 -6.75 32.52 -1.42
C VAL A 215 -7.70 32.99 -2.50
N PHE A 216 -7.50 34.25 -2.93
CA PHE A 216 -8.24 34.89 -4.02
C PHE A 216 -7.30 35.07 -5.21
N VAL A 217 -7.65 34.47 -6.34
CA VAL A 217 -6.90 34.58 -7.59
C VAL A 217 -7.77 35.31 -8.60
N ASP A 218 -7.60 36.62 -8.71
CA ASP A 218 -8.35 37.49 -9.62
C ASP A 218 -7.54 37.87 -10.87
N GLY A 219 -6.20 37.85 -10.76
CA GLY A 219 -5.25 38.13 -11.85
C GLY A 219 -5.01 36.98 -12.82
N VAL A 220 -3.88 37.05 -13.52
CA VAL A 220 -3.47 36.03 -14.50
C VAL A 220 -2.25 35.26 -14.00
N VAL A 221 -2.32 33.93 -14.02
CA VAL A 221 -1.18 33.05 -13.73
C VAL A 221 -0.80 32.31 -15.01
N THR A 222 0.37 32.62 -15.56
CA THR A 222 0.88 32.02 -16.81
C THR A 222 1.33 30.57 -16.57
N GLY A 223 1.84 30.26 -15.37
CA GLY A 223 2.27 28.92 -14.97
C GLY A 223 1.19 28.06 -14.31
N ASP A 224 1.63 27.01 -13.62
CA ASP A 224 0.79 26.16 -12.79
C ASP A 224 0.47 26.84 -11.45
N LEU A 225 -0.76 26.67 -10.97
CA LEU A 225 -1.21 27.19 -9.69
C LEU A 225 -1.35 26.05 -8.68
N ILE A 226 -0.53 26.08 -7.63
CA ILE A 226 -0.61 25.13 -6.51
C ILE A 226 -1.12 25.89 -5.29
N VAL A 227 -2.30 25.54 -4.78
CA VAL A 227 -2.93 26.23 -3.64
C VAL A 227 -3.25 25.27 -2.52
N TYR A 228 -2.87 25.67 -1.31
CA TYR A 228 -3.35 25.05 -0.09
C TYR A 228 -3.97 26.12 0.80
N ALA A 229 -5.29 26.07 0.97
CA ALA A 229 -5.99 27.06 1.77
C ALA A 229 -7.28 26.52 2.34
N THR A 230 -7.88 27.27 3.25
CA THR A 230 -9.19 26.89 3.77
C THR A 230 -10.29 27.15 2.74
N ASP A 231 -10.29 28.35 2.13
CA ASP A 231 -11.22 28.72 1.07
C ASP A 231 -10.44 29.27 -0.12
N VAL A 232 -10.70 28.75 -1.32
CA VAL A 232 -10.02 29.11 -2.56
C VAL A 232 -11.04 29.62 -3.55
N THR A 233 -10.84 30.84 -4.06
CA THR A 233 -11.68 31.45 -5.09
C THR A 233 -10.80 31.85 -6.27
N ILE A 234 -11.08 31.30 -7.45
CA ILE A 234 -10.33 31.58 -8.68
C ILE A 234 -11.28 32.26 -9.66
N ARG A 235 -11.20 33.59 -9.75
CA ARG A 235 -11.97 34.42 -10.70
C ARG A 235 -11.17 34.78 -11.95
N GLY A 236 -9.86 34.86 -11.79
CA GLY A 236 -8.89 35.15 -12.84
C GLY A 236 -8.63 33.99 -13.79
N THR A 237 -7.57 34.10 -14.61
CA THR A 237 -7.22 33.06 -15.59
C THR A 237 -5.91 32.38 -15.20
N VAL A 238 -5.91 31.06 -15.12
CA VAL A 238 -4.73 30.23 -14.95
C VAL A 238 -4.44 29.54 -16.28
N GLN A 239 -3.36 29.90 -16.97
CA GLN A 239 -3.01 29.29 -18.25
C GLN A 239 -2.51 27.85 -18.07
N GLY A 240 -1.79 27.57 -16.98
CA GLY A 240 -1.36 26.23 -16.60
C GLY A 240 -2.44 25.38 -15.93
N SER A 241 -2.01 24.38 -15.16
CA SER A 241 -2.87 23.49 -14.39
C SER A 241 -3.10 24.04 -12.97
N VAL A 242 -4.25 23.74 -12.39
CA VAL A 242 -4.58 24.08 -11.00
C VAL A 242 -4.51 22.83 -10.16
N ILE A 243 -3.75 22.88 -9.07
CA ILE A 243 -3.69 21.84 -8.06
C ILE A 243 -4.09 22.48 -6.73
N SER A 244 -5.24 22.09 -6.17
CA SER A 244 -5.82 22.76 -5.00
C SER A 244 -6.27 21.79 -3.91
N TRP A 245 -5.90 22.07 -2.67
CA TRP A 245 -6.50 21.43 -1.49
C TRP A 245 -7.13 22.47 -0.59
N SER A 246 -8.42 22.30 -0.32
CA SER A 246 -9.17 23.25 0.49
C SER A 246 -10.40 22.67 1.19
N ARG A 247 -11.07 23.48 2.01
CA ARG A 247 -12.44 23.15 2.43
C ARG A 247 -13.41 23.46 1.31
N SER A 248 -13.30 24.65 0.73
CA SER A 248 -14.13 25.11 -0.37
C SER A 248 -13.27 25.58 -1.54
N LEU A 249 -13.61 25.15 -2.75
CA LEU A 249 -13.05 25.67 -4.00
C LEU A 249 -14.19 26.21 -4.86
N ASP A 250 -14.13 27.49 -5.21
CA ASP A 250 -14.98 28.10 -6.23
C ASP A 250 -14.13 28.52 -7.43
N LEU A 251 -14.39 27.87 -8.58
CA LEU A 251 -13.69 28.10 -9.83
C LEU A 251 -14.62 28.82 -10.80
N GLU A 252 -14.55 30.15 -10.79
CA GLU A 252 -15.33 31.03 -11.66
C GLU A 252 -14.60 31.35 -12.97
N GLY A 253 -13.27 31.43 -12.89
CA GLY A 253 -12.39 31.81 -13.99
C GLY A 253 -12.01 30.70 -14.97
N GLY A 254 -11.06 30.99 -15.85
CA GLY A 254 -10.57 30.08 -16.89
C GLY A 254 -9.32 29.31 -16.46
N VAL A 255 -9.27 28.01 -16.74
CA VAL A 255 -8.08 27.17 -16.57
C VAL A 255 -7.71 26.54 -17.92
N GLY A 256 -6.54 26.90 -18.45
CA GLY A 256 -6.02 26.34 -19.71
C GLY A 256 -5.56 24.89 -19.58
N GLY A 257 -5.02 24.53 -18.41
CA GLY A 257 -4.60 23.17 -18.07
C GLY A 257 -5.70 22.30 -17.47
N SER A 258 -5.27 21.33 -16.66
CA SER A 258 -6.18 20.45 -15.91
C SER A 258 -6.33 20.91 -14.46
N VAL A 259 -7.46 20.59 -13.84
CA VAL A 259 -7.73 20.90 -12.43
C VAL A 259 -7.67 19.62 -11.63
N PHE A 260 -6.83 19.60 -10.60
CA PHE A 260 -6.72 18.54 -9.62
C PHE A 260 -7.08 19.11 -8.26
N THR A 261 -8.20 18.69 -7.68
CA THR A 261 -8.65 19.26 -6.41
C THR A 261 -9.13 18.22 -5.40
N GLY A 262 -8.70 18.40 -4.15
CA GLY A 262 -9.26 17.73 -2.99
C GLY A 262 -9.91 18.74 -2.06
N ALA A 263 -11.24 18.76 -1.99
CA ALA A 263 -11.93 19.70 -1.10
C ALA A 263 -13.24 19.15 -0.52
N GLN A 264 -13.80 19.78 0.50
CA GLN A 264 -15.13 19.37 0.98
C GLN A 264 -16.21 19.74 -0.03
N PHE A 265 -16.17 20.98 -0.53
CA PHE A 265 -17.09 21.51 -1.53
C PHE A 265 -16.30 22.03 -2.73
N VAL A 266 -16.65 21.57 -3.94
CA VAL A 266 -16.05 22.04 -5.19
C VAL A 266 -17.17 22.57 -6.09
N THR A 267 -17.09 23.84 -6.45
CA THR A 267 -17.99 24.47 -7.43
C THR A 267 -17.18 24.93 -8.64
N VAL A 268 -17.59 24.50 -9.83
CA VAL A 268 -16.97 24.88 -11.10
C VAL A 268 -17.99 25.61 -11.94
N GLN A 269 -17.78 26.91 -12.14
CA GLN A 269 -18.64 27.81 -12.92
C GLN A 269 -17.95 28.25 -14.21
N GLY A 270 -16.62 28.31 -14.20
CA GLY A 270 -15.80 28.74 -15.32
C GLY A 270 -15.50 27.66 -16.36
N ARG A 271 -14.41 27.88 -17.10
CA ARG A 271 -13.96 27.01 -18.19
C ARG A 271 -12.70 26.26 -17.78
N VAL A 272 -12.67 24.96 -17.98
CA VAL A 272 -11.47 24.12 -17.83
C VAL A 272 -11.18 23.50 -19.19
N ASP A 273 -10.13 23.92 -19.89
CA ASP A 273 -9.83 23.37 -21.21
C ASP A 273 -9.25 21.94 -21.13
N GLY A 274 -8.57 21.61 -20.02
CA GLY A 274 -8.09 20.26 -19.72
C GLY A 274 -9.14 19.34 -19.09
N SER A 275 -8.67 18.45 -18.20
CA SER A 275 -9.52 17.50 -17.45
C SER A 275 -9.75 18.00 -16.02
N LEU A 276 -10.87 17.60 -15.43
CA LEU A 276 -11.21 17.93 -14.04
C LEU A 276 -11.15 16.66 -13.19
N PHE A 277 -10.29 16.65 -12.17
CA PHE A 277 -10.13 15.58 -11.20
C PHE A 277 -10.55 16.10 -9.82
N THR A 278 -11.63 15.54 -9.26
CA THR A 278 -12.12 15.98 -7.95
C THR A 278 -12.20 14.83 -6.95
N PHE A 279 -11.78 15.11 -5.71
CA PHE A 279 -12.02 14.26 -4.55
C PHE A 279 -12.72 15.12 -3.49
N SER A 280 -14.02 14.89 -3.26
CA SER A 280 -14.78 15.79 -2.40
C SER A 280 -15.99 15.17 -1.70
N GLN A 281 -16.61 15.91 -0.79
CA GLN A 281 -17.94 15.54 -0.31
C GLN A 281 -18.99 15.91 -1.36
N GLU A 282 -18.89 17.11 -1.94
CA GLU A 282 -19.78 17.58 -2.99
C GLU A 282 -18.99 18.22 -4.12
N THR A 283 -19.26 17.80 -5.36
CA THR A 283 -18.80 18.48 -6.58
C THR A 283 -20.01 18.98 -7.37
N ARG A 284 -20.01 20.26 -7.73
CA ARG A 284 -21.01 20.90 -8.57
C ARG A 284 -20.35 21.53 -9.80
N ILE A 285 -20.70 21.02 -10.96
CA ILE A 285 -20.33 21.61 -12.26
C ILE A 285 -21.54 22.43 -12.71
N ALA A 286 -21.47 23.74 -12.53
CA ALA A 286 -22.58 24.65 -12.71
C ALA A 286 -22.98 24.80 -14.18
N GLN A 287 -24.20 25.28 -14.41
CA GLN A 287 -24.68 25.58 -15.75
C GLN A 287 -23.88 26.73 -16.37
N GLY A 288 -23.46 26.58 -17.64
CA GLY A 288 -22.61 27.55 -18.33
C GLY A 288 -21.11 27.25 -18.20
N SER A 289 -20.71 26.36 -17.29
CA SER A 289 -19.33 25.86 -17.22
C SER A 289 -19.04 24.88 -18.35
N ARG A 290 -17.76 24.79 -18.75
CA ARG A 290 -17.30 23.87 -19.80
C ARG A 290 -16.01 23.18 -19.41
N VAL A 291 -15.99 21.86 -19.50
CA VAL A 291 -14.78 21.02 -19.36
C VAL A 291 -14.41 20.47 -20.74
N GLY A 292 -13.26 20.88 -21.26
CA GLY A 292 -12.77 20.57 -22.60
C GLY A 292 -12.35 19.12 -22.80
N ARG A 293 -11.94 18.43 -21.75
CA ARG A 293 -11.66 16.99 -21.76
C ARG A 293 -12.68 16.21 -20.93
N GLY A 294 -12.20 15.41 -19.99
CA GLY A 294 -13.04 14.53 -19.17
C GLY A 294 -13.10 14.96 -17.71
N VAL A 295 -14.09 14.43 -17.01
CA VAL A 295 -14.24 14.60 -15.57
C VAL A 295 -14.03 13.26 -14.90
N ALA A 296 -13.13 13.22 -13.91
CA ALA A 296 -12.94 12.10 -13.01
C ALA A 296 -13.27 12.57 -11.59
N SER A 297 -14.42 12.17 -11.04
CA SER A 297 -14.87 12.65 -9.72
C SER A 297 -15.09 11.50 -8.76
N TYR A 298 -14.53 11.64 -7.56
CA TYR A 298 -14.90 10.83 -6.41
C TYR A 298 -15.58 11.74 -5.39
N SER A 299 -16.91 11.65 -5.29
CA SER A 299 -17.66 12.51 -4.39
C SER A 299 -18.88 11.85 -3.79
N ASN A 300 -19.28 12.25 -2.58
CA ASN A 300 -20.53 11.74 -2.03
C ASN A 300 -21.73 12.23 -2.86
N VAL A 301 -21.68 13.47 -3.35
CA VAL A 301 -22.66 14.04 -4.27
C VAL A 301 -21.94 14.69 -5.46
N LEU A 302 -22.26 14.24 -6.67
CA LEU A 302 -21.84 14.88 -7.92
C LEU A 302 -23.06 15.45 -8.64
N SER A 303 -23.04 16.73 -8.97
CA SER A 303 -24.05 17.38 -9.81
C SER A 303 -23.40 17.98 -11.06
N VAL A 304 -23.86 17.54 -12.23
CA VAL A 304 -23.34 17.99 -13.53
C VAL A 304 -24.44 18.71 -14.29
N HIS A 305 -24.35 20.04 -14.36
CA HIS A 305 -25.25 20.90 -15.13
C HIS A 305 -24.57 21.62 -16.31
N GLY A 306 -23.23 21.58 -16.37
CA GLY A 306 -22.43 22.17 -17.45
C GLY A 306 -22.20 21.26 -18.66
N GLU A 307 -21.31 21.68 -19.55
CA GLU A 307 -20.87 20.92 -20.73
C GLU A 307 -19.55 20.19 -20.45
N ILE A 308 -19.50 18.91 -20.81
CA ILE A 308 -18.31 18.06 -20.74
C ILE A 308 -18.06 17.51 -22.15
N ALA A 309 -16.99 17.99 -22.78
CA ALA A 309 -16.70 17.70 -24.18
C ALA A 309 -16.19 16.27 -24.42
N HIS A 310 -15.78 15.53 -23.38
CA HIS A 310 -15.51 14.09 -23.47
C HIS A 310 -16.45 13.30 -22.56
N GLY A 311 -15.88 12.54 -21.62
CA GLY A 311 -16.60 11.58 -20.79
C GLY A 311 -16.49 11.87 -19.32
N VAL A 312 -17.39 11.26 -18.55
CA VAL A 312 -17.43 11.35 -17.10
C VAL A 312 -17.11 9.99 -16.53
N ARG A 313 -16.13 9.93 -15.63
CA ARG A 313 -15.91 8.80 -14.74
C ARG A 313 -16.19 9.26 -13.32
N ALA A 314 -17.21 8.70 -12.68
CA ALA A 314 -17.62 9.16 -11.36
C ALA A 314 -17.89 8.00 -10.41
N ALA A 315 -17.50 8.16 -9.15
CA ALA A 315 -17.84 7.21 -8.11
C ALA A 315 -18.33 7.96 -6.85
N GLY A 316 -19.41 7.49 -6.23
CA GLY A 316 -20.04 8.29 -5.18
C GLY A 316 -21.26 7.72 -4.49
N GLY A 317 -21.90 8.57 -3.67
CA GLY A 317 -23.19 8.27 -3.06
C GLY A 317 -24.33 8.54 -4.04
N SER A 318 -24.44 9.77 -4.52
CA SER A 318 -25.45 10.24 -5.46
C SER A 318 -24.80 10.98 -6.62
N ILE A 319 -25.13 10.60 -7.85
CA ILE A 319 -24.67 11.26 -9.07
C ILE A 319 -25.90 11.78 -9.82
N ASP A 320 -25.93 13.08 -10.10
CA ASP A 320 -26.96 13.75 -10.91
C ASP A 320 -26.33 14.35 -12.17
N ILE A 321 -26.86 13.96 -13.34
CA ILE A 321 -26.40 14.41 -14.65
C ILE A 321 -27.57 15.08 -15.36
N ALA A 322 -27.54 16.41 -15.42
CA ALA A 322 -28.52 17.25 -16.10
C ALA A 322 -27.87 18.25 -17.07
N GLY A 323 -26.64 17.95 -17.51
CA GLY A 323 -25.87 18.71 -18.48
C GLY A 323 -25.55 17.89 -19.74
N LEU A 324 -24.63 18.43 -20.56
CA LEU A 324 -24.23 17.83 -21.83
C LEU A 324 -22.91 17.06 -21.67
N VAL A 325 -22.92 15.75 -21.91
CA VAL A 325 -21.73 14.90 -21.96
C VAL A 325 -21.59 14.32 -23.37
N GLN A 326 -20.55 14.70 -24.10
CA GLN A 326 -20.39 14.34 -25.51
C GLN A 326 -20.02 12.86 -25.75
N ARG A 327 -19.37 12.19 -24.79
CA ARG A 327 -18.94 10.79 -24.90
C ARG A 327 -19.55 9.91 -23.80
N ASN A 328 -18.77 8.95 -23.31
CA ASN A 328 -19.21 7.91 -22.40
C ASN A 328 -19.29 8.42 -20.95
N VAL A 329 -20.24 7.88 -20.21
CA VAL A 329 -20.38 8.06 -18.76
C VAL A 329 -20.18 6.70 -18.10
N ASP A 330 -19.23 6.62 -17.19
CA ASP A 330 -18.93 5.46 -16.36
C ASP A 330 -19.11 5.85 -14.90
N ALA A 331 -20.24 5.45 -14.30
CA ALA A 331 -20.67 5.95 -13.00
C ALA A 331 -20.98 4.80 -12.03
N ALA A 332 -20.34 4.82 -10.85
CA ALA A 332 -20.57 3.85 -9.78
C ALA A 332 -21.11 4.56 -8.53
N ALA A 333 -22.41 4.39 -8.22
CA ALA A 333 -23.00 5.08 -7.07
C ALA A 333 -24.18 4.32 -6.45
N GLN A 334 -24.58 4.76 -5.25
CA GLN A 334 -25.81 4.25 -4.61
C GLN A 334 -27.07 4.77 -5.29
N ARG A 335 -27.01 5.95 -5.90
CA ARG A 335 -28.10 6.54 -6.69
C ARG A 335 -27.54 7.29 -7.87
N ILE A 336 -28.10 7.05 -9.05
CA ILE A 336 -27.73 7.76 -10.27
C ILE A 336 -29.02 8.33 -10.87
N THR A 337 -29.05 9.64 -11.06
CA THR A 337 -30.15 10.35 -11.70
C THR A 337 -29.65 11.01 -12.98
N VAL A 338 -30.35 10.79 -14.08
CA VAL A 338 -30.16 11.54 -15.33
C VAL A 338 -31.38 12.45 -15.47
N GLY A 339 -31.17 13.74 -15.28
CA GLY A 339 -32.23 14.75 -15.33
C GLY A 339 -32.72 15.03 -16.75
N SER A 340 -33.83 15.77 -16.86
CA SER A 340 -34.51 16.08 -18.14
C SER A 340 -33.65 16.81 -19.17
N ARG A 341 -32.60 17.52 -18.74
CA ARG A 341 -31.64 18.20 -19.62
C ARG A 341 -30.36 17.39 -19.90
N GLY A 342 -30.28 16.18 -19.36
CA GLY A 342 -29.15 15.28 -19.54
C GLY A 342 -29.04 14.81 -20.99
N HIS A 343 -27.93 15.12 -21.64
CA HIS A 343 -27.61 14.59 -22.97
C HIS A 343 -26.29 13.82 -22.90
N ILE A 344 -26.32 12.52 -23.21
CA ILE A 344 -25.15 11.65 -23.19
C ILE A 344 -24.92 11.13 -24.60
N GLY A 345 -23.87 11.61 -25.25
CA GLY A 345 -23.51 11.29 -26.64
C GLY A 345 -22.83 9.93 -26.84
N GLY A 346 -22.48 9.22 -25.75
CA GLY A 346 -21.85 7.90 -25.80
C GLY A 346 -22.55 6.83 -24.97
N ALA A 347 -21.78 5.83 -24.55
CA ALA A 347 -22.23 4.73 -23.69
C ALA A 347 -22.42 5.18 -22.25
N LEU A 348 -23.58 4.85 -21.66
CA LEU A 348 -23.85 5.00 -20.23
C LEU A 348 -23.64 3.66 -19.53
N ILE A 349 -22.52 3.51 -18.84
CA ILE A 349 -22.19 2.34 -18.02
C ILE A 349 -22.41 2.76 -16.57
N VAL A 350 -23.31 2.06 -15.88
CA VAL A 350 -23.67 2.39 -14.51
C VAL A 350 -23.55 1.16 -13.62
N GLU A 351 -22.94 1.35 -12.46
CA GLU A 351 -22.82 0.34 -11.42
C GLU A 351 -23.60 0.76 -10.17
N VAL A 352 -24.71 0.07 -9.90
CA VAL A 352 -25.67 0.38 -8.82
C VAL A 352 -26.03 -0.89 -8.05
N ARG A 353 -26.47 -0.77 -6.80
CA ARG A 353 -26.84 -1.94 -5.97
C ARG A 353 -28.16 -2.56 -6.42
N HIS A 354 -29.15 -1.73 -6.68
CA HIS A 354 -30.46 -2.14 -7.18
C HIS A 354 -30.79 -1.38 -8.48
N ARG A 355 -31.61 -1.97 -9.35
CA ARG A 355 -32.02 -1.30 -10.59
C ARG A 355 -32.82 -0.01 -10.32
N ASP A 356 -33.57 0.03 -9.23
CA ASP A 356 -34.41 1.18 -8.84
C ASP A 356 -33.60 2.42 -8.42
N ASP A 357 -32.30 2.25 -8.17
CA ASP A 357 -31.37 3.32 -7.83
C ASP A 357 -30.95 4.15 -9.05
N LEU A 358 -31.22 3.66 -10.26
CA LEU A 358 -31.04 4.38 -11.52
C LEU A 358 -32.36 5.03 -11.93
N ARG A 359 -32.39 6.36 -11.97
CA ARG A 359 -33.54 7.15 -12.42
C ARG A 359 -33.15 7.93 -13.67
N ILE A 360 -33.81 7.64 -14.78
CA ILE A 360 -33.62 8.35 -16.04
C ILE A 360 -34.91 9.07 -16.35
N ASP A 361 -34.85 10.40 -16.47
CA ASP A 361 -35.99 11.22 -16.88
C ASP A 361 -36.34 10.92 -18.36
N PRO A 362 -37.63 10.76 -18.73
CA PRO A 362 -38.03 10.52 -20.11
C PRO A 362 -37.58 11.58 -21.12
N ALA A 363 -37.29 12.80 -20.67
CA ALA A 363 -36.79 13.88 -21.52
C ALA A 363 -35.26 13.81 -21.76
N ALA A 364 -34.53 12.95 -21.05
CA ALA A 364 -33.09 12.79 -21.23
C ALA A 364 -32.77 12.11 -22.57
N THR A 365 -31.73 12.59 -23.26
CA THR A 365 -31.29 12.04 -24.54
C THR A 365 -30.05 11.17 -24.35
N LEU A 366 -30.17 9.88 -24.64
CA LEU A 366 -29.09 8.91 -24.55
C LEU A 366 -28.76 8.38 -25.95
N ALA A 367 -27.48 8.40 -26.32
CA ALA A 367 -27.04 7.87 -27.62
C ALA A 367 -27.10 6.33 -27.70
N SER A 368 -27.13 5.64 -26.56
CA SER A 368 -27.20 4.18 -26.48
C SER A 368 -27.94 3.71 -25.23
N GLU A 369 -28.39 2.46 -25.23
CA GLU A 369 -29.05 1.86 -24.07
C GLU A 369 -28.09 1.78 -22.87
N PRO A 370 -28.56 2.07 -21.64
CA PRO A 370 -27.72 2.04 -20.45
C PRO A 370 -27.30 0.62 -20.08
N VAL A 371 -26.00 0.39 -19.95
CA VAL A 371 -25.43 -0.86 -19.47
C VAL A 371 -25.39 -0.82 -17.94
N VAL A 372 -26.36 -1.47 -17.31
CA VAL A 372 -26.47 -1.54 -15.84
C VAL A 372 -25.76 -2.77 -15.30
N ARG A 373 -24.72 -2.56 -14.50
CA ARG A 373 -24.02 -3.58 -13.71
C ARG A 373 -24.51 -3.51 -12.27
N LEU A 374 -24.90 -4.66 -11.72
CA LEU A 374 -25.37 -4.73 -10.34
C LEU A 374 -24.19 -4.97 -9.39
N ALA A 375 -23.91 -3.98 -8.56
CA ALA A 375 -22.90 -4.03 -7.50
C ALA A 375 -23.34 -5.08 -6.45
N GLY A 376 -22.83 -6.31 -6.58
CA GLY A 376 -23.12 -7.41 -5.64
C GLY A 376 -23.64 -8.71 -6.26
N GLY A 377 -23.72 -8.83 -7.59
CA GLY A 377 -24.17 -10.07 -8.25
C GLY A 377 -23.14 -11.20 -8.31
N GLY A 378 -21.87 -10.93 -8.01
CA GLY A 378 -20.87 -11.96 -7.80
C GLY A 378 -20.84 -12.33 -6.33
N ALA A 379 -21.20 -13.57 -5.98
CA ALA A 379 -20.84 -14.13 -4.68
C ALA A 379 -19.36 -13.81 -4.44
N SER A 380 -19.07 -12.94 -3.45
CA SER A 380 -17.69 -12.65 -3.07
C SER A 380 -17.07 -14.03 -2.78
N PRO A 381 -16.09 -14.50 -3.58
CA PRO A 381 -15.42 -15.75 -3.25
C PRO A 381 -14.91 -15.55 -1.83
N SER A 382 -15.29 -16.45 -0.93
CA SER A 382 -15.05 -16.24 0.49
C SER A 382 -13.59 -15.80 0.70
N ARG A 383 -13.36 -14.88 1.65
CA ARG A 383 -12.02 -14.32 1.92
C ARG A 383 -10.94 -15.41 2.08
N TYR A 384 -11.35 -16.62 2.45
CA TYR A 384 -10.53 -17.81 2.66
C TYR A 384 -10.35 -18.71 1.42
N LEU A 385 -11.10 -18.51 0.32
CA LEU A 385 -10.92 -19.22 -0.95
C LEU A 385 -10.10 -18.42 -1.97
N THR A 386 -9.77 -17.16 -1.68
CA THR A 386 -9.01 -16.31 -2.60
C THR A 386 -7.52 -16.48 -2.38
N THR A 387 -6.77 -16.93 -3.40
CA THR A 387 -5.30 -17.12 -3.34
C THR A 387 -4.54 -15.88 -2.85
N SER A 388 -5.05 -14.67 -3.15
CA SER A 388 -4.46 -13.40 -2.70
C SER A 388 -4.47 -13.19 -1.19
N PHE A 389 -5.36 -13.86 -0.45
CA PHE A 389 -5.36 -13.88 1.02
C PHE A 389 -4.12 -14.60 1.55
N TYR A 390 -3.86 -15.82 1.06
CA TYR A 390 -2.70 -16.62 1.48
C TYR A 390 -1.36 -15.99 1.04
N LEU A 391 -1.33 -15.30 -0.10
CA LEU A 391 -0.14 -14.59 -0.61
C LEU A 391 0.24 -13.35 0.21
N ARG A 392 -0.75 -12.54 0.59
CA ARG A 392 -0.52 -11.40 1.50
C ARG A 392 -0.03 -11.87 2.85
N GLN A 393 -0.59 -12.99 3.28
CA GLN A 393 -0.33 -13.59 4.56
C GLN A 393 1.07 -14.23 4.60
N SER A 394 1.55 -14.84 3.51
CA SER A 394 2.93 -15.34 3.40
C SER A 394 3.96 -14.20 3.35
N LEU A 395 3.68 -13.10 2.66
CA LEU A 395 4.55 -11.92 2.64
C LEU A 395 4.76 -11.33 4.04
N TRP A 396 3.68 -11.25 4.84
CA TRP A 396 3.75 -10.83 6.24
C TRP A 396 4.58 -11.79 7.10
N LEU A 397 4.52 -13.10 6.84
CA LEU A 397 5.33 -14.09 7.55
C LEU A 397 6.82 -13.92 7.24
N VAL A 398 7.18 -13.69 5.98
CA VAL A 398 8.57 -13.44 5.56
C VAL A 398 9.09 -12.14 6.18
N ALA A 399 8.31 -11.06 6.15
CA ALA A 399 8.67 -9.79 6.80
C ALA A 399 8.89 -9.96 8.31
N ALA A 400 8.05 -10.74 8.97
CA ALA A 400 8.19 -11.05 10.40
C ALA A 400 9.40 -11.96 10.70
N LEU A 401 9.78 -12.86 9.78
CA LEU A 401 10.99 -13.67 9.87
C LEU A 401 12.26 -12.80 9.78
N ILE A 402 12.30 -11.87 8.83
CA ILE A 402 13.39 -10.92 8.64
C ILE A 402 13.51 -10.01 9.86
N ALA A 403 12.39 -9.45 10.32
CA ALA A 403 12.36 -8.60 11.51
C ALA A 403 12.76 -9.36 12.79
N GLY A 404 12.33 -10.61 12.94
CA GLY A 404 12.73 -11.49 14.04
C GLY A 404 14.22 -11.84 14.01
N GLY A 405 14.76 -12.14 12.84
CA GLY A 405 16.19 -12.35 12.66
C GLY A 405 17.01 -11.09 12.98
N LEU A 406 16.54 -9.92 12.52
CA LEU A 406 17.17 -8.63 12.83
C LEU A 406 17.14 -8.34 14.33
N LEU A 407 16.01 -8.56 15.01
CA LEU A 407 15.91 -8.40 16.47
C LEU A 407 16.92 -9.30 17.20
N LEU A 408 17.03 -10.58 16.80
CA LEU A 408 17.98 -11.51 17.43
C LEU A 408 19.44 -11.13 17.17
N TRP A 409 19.72 -10.48 16.04
CA TRP A 409 21.04 -9.95 15.71
C TRP A 409 21.39 -8.70 16.55
N LEU A 410 20.47 -7.73 16.67
CA LEU A 410 20.68 -6.53 17.48
C LEU A 410 20.64 -6.80 19.00
N ALA A 411 19.84 -7.76 19.43
CA ALA A 411 19.52 -8.01 20.84
C ALA A 411 19.44 -9.52 21.14
N PRO A 412 20.56 -10.25 21.18
CA PRO A 412 20.57 -11.71 21.42
C PRO A 412 19.97 -12.10 22.79
N GLY A 413 19.97 -11.18 23.76
CA GLY A 413 19.35 -11.36 25.07
C GLY A 413 17.82 -11.40 25.06
N ALA A 414 17.15 -10.89 24.02
CA ALA A 414 15.69 -10.99 23.90
C ALA A 414 15.24 -12.46 23.75
N ALA A 415 16.15 -13.32 23.30
CA ALA A 415 15.92 -14.75 23.18
C ALA A 415 15.93 -15.45 24.54
N THR A 416 16.45 -14.90 25.64
CA THR A 416 16.63 -15.66 26.90
C THR A 416 15.48 -15.52 27.91
N VAL A 417 14.41 -14.81 27.55
CA VAL A 417 13.24 -14.61 28.42
C VAL A 417 12.53 -15.95 28.66
N ARG A 418 12.61 -16.45 29.89
CA ARG A 418 11.99 -17.70 30.36
C ARG A 418 10.64 -17.38 30.99
N LEU A 419 9.54 -17.76 30.33
CA LEU A 419 8.18 -17.71 30.89
C LEU A 419 7.85 -19.00 31.65
N GLU A 420 8.78 -19.52 32.44
CA GLU A 420 8.71 -20.87 33.04
C GLU A 420 7.67 -21.00 34.17
N THR A 421 7.07 -19.89 34.65
CA THR A 421 6.12 -19.91 35.77
C THR A 421 4.83 -19.14 35.44
N PRO A 422 3.64 -19.70 35.70
CA PRO A 422 2.35 -19.06 35.37
C PRO A 422 2.14 -17.70 36.06
N SER A 423 2.72 -17.50 37.24
CA SER A 423 2.70 -16.21 37.97
C SER A 423 3.52 -15.12 37.27
N VAL A 424 4.57 -15.50 36.54
CA VAL A 424 5.40 -14.58 35.74
C VAL A 424 4.67 -14.21 34.45
N ALA A 425 4.00 -15.17 33.81
CA ALA A 425 3.18 -14.92 32.61
C ALA A 425 2.01 -13.96 32.88
N LEU A 426 1.37 -14.05 34.04
CA LEU A 426 0.29 -13.13 34.42
C LEU A 426 0.81 -11.71 34.70
N ARG A 427 1.99 -11.59 35.31
CA ARG A 427 2.66 -10.30 35.53
C ARG A 427 3.10 -9.67 34.21
N THR A 428 3.66 -10.42 33.26
CA THR A 428 4.03 -9.88 31.95
C THR A 428 2.81 -9.49 31.14
N LEU A 429 1.70 -10.23 31.23
CA LEU A 429 0.42 -9.84 30.62
C LEU A 429 -0.09 -8.52 31.18
N GLY A 430 -0.09 -8.34 32.50
CA GLY A 430 -0.51 -7.09 33.15
C GLY A 430 0.39 -5.90 32.79
N VAL A 431 1.71 -6.09 32.76
CA VAL A 431 2.66 -5.04 32.33
C VAL A 431 2.49 -4.71 30.85
N GLY A 432 2.32 -5.72 29.99
CA GLY A 432 2.05 -5.51 28.57
C GLY A 432 0.76 -4.75 28.32
N PHE A 433 -0.32 -5.06 29.06
CA PHE A 433 -1.58 -4.31 29.01
C PHE A 433 -1.40 -2.86 29.40
N LEU A 434 -0.66 -2.61 30.50
CA LEU A 434 -0.35 -1.26 30.93
C LEU A 434 0.45 -0.51 29.85
N CYS A 435 1.47 -1.13 29.25
CA CYS A 435 2.27 -0.49 28.18
C CYS A 435 1.45 -0.21 26.92
N VAL A 436 0.56 -1.12 26.51
CA VAL A 436 -0.26 -0.96 25.31
C VAL A 436 -1.22 0.23 25.44
N ILE A 437 -1.76 0.47 26.64
CA ILE A 437 -2.72 1.56 26.88
C ILE A 437 -2.03 2.84 27.36
N ALA A 438 -1.07 2.75 28.28
CA ALA A 438 -0.43 3.92 28.87
C ALA A 438 0.49 4.65 27.90
N ALA A 439 1.16 3.95 26.97
CA ALA A 439 2.05 4.58 26.00
C ALA A 439 1.34 5.55 25.04
N PRO A 440 0.20 5.21 24.39
CA PRO A 440 -0.51 6.17 23.54
C PRO A 440 -1.13 7.31 24.37
N VAL A 441 -1.59 7.05 25.60
CA VAL A 441 -2.09 8.11 26.49
C VAL A 441 -0.96 9.06 26.90
N ALA A 442 0.21 8.55 27.27
CA ALA A 442 1.38 9.35 27.60
C ALA A 442 1.89 10.14 26.39
N ALA A 443 1.85 9.55 25.18
CA ALA A 443 2.17 10.25 23.95
C ALA A 443 1.17 11.38 23.66
N LEU A 444 -0.13 11.17 23.89
CA LEU A 444 -1.15 12.21 23.72
C LEU A 444 -0.94 13.36 24.70
N VAL A 445 -0.66 13.05 25.97
CA VAL A 445 -0.34 14.07 26.99
C VAL A 445 0.95 14.82 26.64
N ALA A 446 1.99 14.13 26.15
CA ALA A 446 3.22 14.78 25.68
C ALA A 446 2.96 15.67 24.46
N ALA A 447 2.13 15.23 23.52
CA ALA A 447 1.77 15.98 22.32
C ALA A 447 0.98 17.27 22.61
N MET A 448 0.36 17.41 23.79
CA MET A 448 -0.24 18.69 24.21
C MET A 448 0.80 19.79 24.44
N THR A 449 2.09 19.44 24.52
CA THR A 449 3.18 20.41 24.63
C THR A 449 3.92 20.54 23.29
N LEU A 450 4.29 21.76 22.89
CA LEU A 450 5.03 22.02 21.63
C LEU A 450 6.35 21.23 21.58
N VAL A 451 7.04 21.11 22.71
CA VAL A 451 8.30 20.35 22.87
C VAL A 451 8.06 18.84 22.96
N GLY A 452 6.90 18.41 23.44
CA GLY A 452 6.56 17.00 23.59
C GLY A 452 5.97 16.36 22.34
N LEU A 453 5.57 17.12 21.32
CA LEU A 453 5.16 16.58 20.02
C LEU A 453 6.23 15.70 19.34
N PRO A 454 7.51 16.12 19.17
CA PRO A 454 8.53 15.24 18.62
C PRO A 454 8.78 14.02 19.49
N LEU A 455 8.73 14.17 20.82
CA LEU A 455 8.86 13.05 21.76
C LEU A 455 7.69 12.06 21.63
N ALA A 456 6.46 12.54 21.46
CA ALA A 456 5.27 11.74 21.26
C ALA A 456 5.34 10.92 19.97
N ILE A 457 5.85 11.51 18.87
CA ILE A 457 6.05 10.79 17.60
C ILE A 457 7.06 9.65 17.78
N VAL A 458 8.20 9.92 18.43
CA VAL A 458 9.21 8.89 18.72
C VAL A 458 8.63 7.80 19.61
N LEU A 459 7.88 8.17 20.66
CA LEU A 459 7.24 7.24 21.59
C LEU A 459 6.20 6.35 20.89
N LEU A 460 5.35 6.92 20.03
CA LEU A 460 4.38 6.17 19.23
C LEU A 460 5.06 5.25 18.22
N GLY A 461 6.16 5.69 17.61
CA GLY A 461 6.97 4.87 16.72
C GLY A 461 7.56 3.66 17.44
N LEU A 462 8.17 3.86 18.62
CA LEU A 462 8.70 2.79 19.45
C LEU A 462 7.59 1.85 19.97
N TRP A 463 6.41 2.40 20.29
CA TRP A 463 5.25 1.62 20.70
C TRP A 463 4.71 0.74 19.57
N ALA A 464 4.54 1.29 18.36
CA ALA A 464 4.12 0.54 17.18
C ALA A 464 5.15 -0.55 16.82
N LEU A 465 6.44 -0.22 16.91
CA LEU A 465 7.53 -1.17 16.74
C LEU A 465 7.46 -2.28 17.79
N ALA A 466 7.25 -1.96 19.07
CA ALA A 466 7.12 -2.96 20.14
C ALA A 466 5.92 -3.89 19.92
N ILE A 467 4.78 -3.38 19.46
CA ILE A 467 3.61 -4.19 19.10
C ILE A 467 3.91 -5.11 17.92
N TYR A 468 4.61 -4.61 16.90
CA TYR A 468 5.03 -5.41 15.75
C TYR A 468 5.97 -6.55 16.18
N LEU A 469 6.94 -6.25 17.06
CA LEU A 469 7.92 -7.23 17.52
C LEU A 469 7.41 -8.16 18.63
N ALA A 470 6.28 -7.84 19.26
CA ALA A 470 5.73 -8.58 20.40
C ALA A 470 5.59 -10.09 20.16
N LYS A 471 5.27 -10.48 18.92
CA LYS A 471 5.03 -11.89 18.57
C LYS A 471 6.32 -12.73 18.53
N ILE A 472 7.48 -12.10 18.37
CA ILE A 472 8.79 -12.77 18.23
C ILE A 472 9.21 -13.50 19.52
N PRO A 473 9.27 -12.86 20.71
CA PRO A 473 9.65 -13.57 21.95
C PRO A 473 8.67 -14.69 22.29
N VAL A 474 7.38 -14.51 21.99
CA VAL A 474 6.36 -15.53 22.23
C VAL A 474 6.51 -16.72 21.27
N ALA A 475 6.79 -16.46 20.00
CA ALA A 475 7.14 -17.49 19.02
C ALA A 475 8.37 -18.29 19.46
N LEU A 476 9.43 -17.64 19.93
CA LEU A 476 10.65 -18.29 20.40
C LEU A 476 10.41 -19.14 21.66
N PHE A 477 9.58 -18.67 22.58
CA PHE A 477 9.18 -19.44 23.75
C PHE A 477 8.38 -20.68 23.35
N LEU A 478 7.38 -20.51 22.49
CA LEU A 478 6.52 -21.60 22.02
C LEU A 478 7.32 -22.66 21.23
N ALA A 479 8.30 -22.24 20.43
CA ALA A 479 9.18 -23.16 19.74
C ALA A 479 10.02 -24.00 20.70
N ARG A 480 10.56 -23.41 21.77
CA ARG A 480 11.42 -24.13 22.72
C ARG A 480 10.66 -25.09 23.63
N THR A 481 9.40 -24.77 23.96
CA THR A 481 8.56 -25.67 24.74
C THR A 481 8.14 -26.90 23.94
N VAL A 482 7.94 -26.75 22.62
CA VAL A 482 7.52 -27.84 21.73
C VAL A 482 8.70 -28.64 21.17
N LEU A 483 9.79 -27.99 20.74
CA LEU A 483 10.94 -28.64 20.11
C LEU A 483 12.08 -29.03 21.09
N GLY A 484 12.02 -28.63 22.36
CA GLY A 484 13.07 -28.86 23.35
C GLY A 484 14.33 -28.00 23.15
N PRO A 485 15.42 -28.24 23.91
CA PRO A 485 16.73 -27.61 23.69
C PRO A 485 17.20 -27.85 22.25
N PRO A 486 18.05 -26.98 21.65
CA PRO A 486 18.31 -26.97 20.20
C PRO A 486 18.92 -28.28 19.70
N GLY A 487 18.06 -29.24 19.34
CA GLY A 487 18.45 -30.55 18.85
C GLY A 487 18.55 -30.63 17.33
N TYR A 488 17.83 -29.79 16.58
CA TYR A 488 17.90 -29.78 15.11
C TYR A 488 17.59 -28.37 14.55
N GLY A 489 18.59 -27.72 13.94
CA GLY A 489 18.38 -26.60 12.99
C GLY A 489 18.74 -25.15 13.38
N GLY A 490 19.34 -24.91 14.55
CA GLY A 490 19.82 -23.56 14.95
C GLY A 490 18.71 -22.55 15.32
N PRO A 491 19.06 -21.32 15.75
CA PRO A 491 18.09 -20.33 16.24
C PRO A 491 17.07 -19.88 15.18
N ALA A 492 17.41 -19.97 13.89
CA ALA A 492 16.53 -19.62 12.78
C ALA A 492 15.39 -20.63 12.58
N SER A 493 15.62 -21.94 12.76
CA SER A 493 14.56 -22.95 12.63
C SER A 493 13.54 -22.82 13.77
N ALA A 494 14.01 -22.58 15.00
CA ALA A 494 13.15 -22.33 16.15
C ALA A 494 12.25 -21.09 15.93
N LEU A 495 12.80 -20.02 15.35
CA LEU A 495 12.02 -18.83 15.04
C LEU A 495 10.98 -19.10 13.95
N LEU A 496 11.33 -19.85 12.90
CA LEU A 496 10.41 -20.23 11.83
C LEU A 496 9.23 -21.06 12.36
N PHE A 497 9.51 -22.13 13.12
CA PHE A 497 8.49 -22.99 13.69
C PHE A 497 7.59 -22.26 14.68
N GLY A 498 8.18 -21.44 15.57
CA GLY A 498 7.43 -20.65 16.53
C GLY A 498 6.50 -19.63 15.87
N LEU A 499 7.00 -18.95 14.83
CA LEU A 499 6.25 -17.93 14.12
C LEU A 499 5.14 -18.56 13.26
N LEU A 500 5.38 -19.74 12.68
CA LEU A 500 4.36 -20.52 11.98
C LEU A 500 3.25 -20.99 12.93
N ALA A 501 3.58 -21.44 14.14
CA ALA A 501 2.60 -21.83 15.14
C ALA A 501 1.74 -20.65 15.61
N VAL A 502 2.36 -19.50 15.89
CA VAL A 502 1.65 -18.24 16.21
C VAL A 502 0.76 -17.80 15.06
N PHE A 503 1.25 -17.92 13.83
CA PHE A 503 0.52 -17.57 12.63
C PHE A 503 -0.74 -18.42 12.46
N VAL A 504 -0.63 -19.74 12.62
CA VAL A 504 -1.79 -20.64 12.54
C VAL A 504 -2.78 -20.27 13.64
N ALA A 505 -2.31 -20.10 14.88
CA ALA A 505 -3.15 -19.78 16.03
C ALA A 505 -3.94 -18.47 15.88
N VAL A 506 -3.32 -17.43 15.30
CA VAL A 506 -3.95 -16.12 15.05
C VAL A 506 -4.94 -16.15 13.89
N ASN A 507 -4.79 -17.07 12.94
CA ASN A 507 -5.70 -17.20 11.80
C ASN A 507 -6.90 -18.12 12.05
N LEU A 508 -7.07 -18.66 13.27
CA LEU A 508 -8.29 -19.42 13.60
C LEU A 508 -9.54 -18.53 13.49
N PRO A 509 -10.61 -19.01 12.83
CA PRO A 509 -11.87 -18.29 12.75
C PRO A 509 -12.46 -18.06 14.16
N PHE A 510 -13.06 -16.89 14.38
CA PHE A 510 -13.67 -16.41 15.64
C PHE A 510 -12.73 -16.18 16.83
N ILE A 511 -11.72 -17.02 17.04
CA ILE A 511 -10.86 -17.00 18.24
C ILE A 511 -9.54 -16.26 17.98
N GLY A 512 -9.12 -16.15 16.72
CA GLY A 512 -7.82 -15.60 16.32
C GLY A 512 -7.53 -14.18 16.82
N TRP A 513 -8.55 -13.32 16.95
CA TRP A 513 -8.37 -11.96 17.47
C TRP A 513 -8.06 -11.92 18.97
N ILE A 514 -8.67 -12.81 19.76
CA ILE A 514 -8.40 -12.96 21.20
C ILE A 514 -6.97 -13.49 21.38
N VAL A 515 -6.61 -14.51 20.61
CA VAL A 515 -5.26 -15.10 20.64
C VAL A 515 -4.22 -14.05 20.26
N ASN A 516 -4.46 -13.26 19.21
CA ASN A 516 -3.58 -12.17 18.80
C ASN A 516 -3.39 -11.12 19.91
N LEU A 517 -4.48 -10.70 20.56
CA LEU A 517 -4.44 -9.76 21.67
C LEU A 517 -3.59 -10.31 22.82
N VAL A 518 -3.86 -11.54 23.29
CA VAL A 518 -3.14 -12.16 24.40
C VAL A 518 -1.67 -12.34 24.08
N LEU A 519 -1.33 -12.83 22.88
CA LEU A 519 0.07 -13.00 22.46
C LEU A 519 0.80 -11.66 22.37
N THR A 520 0.13 -10.61 21.89
CA THR A 520 0.72 -9.26 21.80
C THR A 520 0.98 -8.69 23.19
N LEU A 521 0.05 -8.85 24.14
CA LEU A 521 0.21 -8.40 25.53
C LEU A 521 1.39 -9.10 26.22
N ILE A 522 1.48 -10.43 26.11
CA ILE A 522 2.60 -11.20 26.69
C ILE A 522 3.92 -10.80 26.03
N GLY A 523 3.91 -10.60 24.71
CA GLY A 523 5.07 -10.20 23.93
C GLY A 523 5.63 -8.84 24.30
N VAL A 524 4.78 -7.81 24.37
CA VAL A 524 5.17 -6.46 24.79
C VAL A 524 5.67 -6.48 26.23
N GLY A 525 4.98 -7.20 27.14
CA GLY A 525 5.42 -7.34 28.52
C GLY A 525 6.79 -8.03 28.66
N GLY A 526 7.06 -9.03 27.81
CA GLY A 526 8.35 -9.71 27.73
C GLY A 526 9.48 -8.82 27.22
N LEU A 527 9.23 -8.03 26.16
CA LEU A 527 10.17 -7.04 25.64
C LEU A 527 10.49 -5.97 26.68
N PHE A 528 9.48 -5.49 27.40
CA PHE A 528 9.65 -4.50 28.46
C PHE A 528 10.46 -5.05 29.64
N ALA A 529 10.17 -6.28 30.08
CA ALA A 529 10.91 -6.94 31.15
C ALA A 529 12.39 -7.16 30.77
N TRP A 530 12.65 -7.53 29.51
CA TRP A 530 14.01 -7.64 28.98
C TRP A 530 14.74 -6.29 28.99
N ALA A 531 14.11 -5.23 28.50
CA ALA A 531 14.69 -3.89 28.49
C ALA A 531 15.05 -3.40 29.91
N LEU A 532 14.18 -3.67 30.89
CA LEU A 532 14.41 -3.33 32.30
C LEU A 532 15.57 -4.14 32.92
N ALA A 533 15.68 -5.43 32.56
CA ALA A 533 16.78 -6.28 33.02
C ALA A 533 18.13 -5.85 32.42
N ALA A 534 18.15 -5.48 31.14
CA ALA A 534 19.34 -4.93 30.48
C ALA A 534 19.80 -3.63 31.15
N TYR A 535 18.87 -2.71 31.44
CA TYR A 535 19.17 -1.45 32.13
C TYR A 535 19.74 -1.65 33.55
N ARG A 536 19.19 -2.60 34.32
CA ARG A 536 19.68 -2.93 35.67
C ARG A 536 21.04 -3.66 35.65
N GLY A 537 21.30 -4.48 34.64
CA GLY A 537 22.57 -5.17 34.46
C GLY A 537 23.73 -4.22 34.14
N SER A 538 23.46 -3.16 33.37
CA SER A 538 24.45 -2.11 33.07
C SER A 538 24.85 -1.29 34.31
N GLY A 539 23.92 -1.06 35.25
CA GLY A 539 24.19 -0.33 36.50
C GLY A 539 25.08 -1.08 37.50
N ALA A 540 25.09 -2.41 37.47
CA ALA A 540 25.94 -3.22 38.34
C ALA A 540 27.41 -3.29 37.87
N ALA A 541 27.66 -3.07 36.57
CA ALA A 541 29.02 -3.02 36.00
C ALA A 541 29.75 -1.70 36.30
N THR A 542 29.02 -0.60 36.51
CA THR A 542 29.58 0.72 36.85
C THR A 542 29.83 0.94 38.35
N ALA A 543 29.43 0.01 39.22
CA ALA A 543 29.60 0.11 40.67
C ALA A 543 30.82 -0.67 41.23
N ARG A 544 31.69 -1.18 40.35
CA ARG A 544 33.03 -1.68 40.71
C ARG A 544 34.09 -0.92 39.93
N VAL A 545 34.42 0.28 40.39
CA VAL A 545 35.73 0.91 40.20
C VAL A 545 36.23 1.32 41.57
#